data_AF-A0A418VV05-F1
#
_entry.id   AF-A0A418VV05-F1
#
_cell.length_a   1.000
_cell.length_b   1.000
_cell.length_c   1.000
_cell.angle_alpha   90.00
_cell.angle_beta   90.00
_cell.angle_gamma   90.00
#
_symmetry.space_group_name_H-M   'P 1'
#
loop_
_entity.id
_entity.type
_entity.pdbx_description
1 polymer ?
#
loop_
_entity_poly.entity_id
_entity_poly.type
_entity_poly.pdbx_seq_one_letter_code
_entity_poly.pdbx_strand_id
1 'polypeptide(L)'
;MAYNAATGGGSTWTPEDDKVDSEVSRITSAGGPLMQQAKTDGLAGAQRRGLLNSSMAVGSSQAAVLNAALPMAAQNAAQTAQKNLSGQEYGQNRGLQEQKFGYDTALSDQGYRQNSALSDQDYRQNASLSDQGYRQNSVLSDQDYRQNQGLTQLKGGWDSRLQEEKSVQDKALSDRDFQQKKALLYDDNVSKEKIASWNVSQYEKDRATTALTAMEGLYANEFQNIAGNVNLPAEARNTYLQHIATLRDSTLSMVEQMYGINLTWASPATPNVA
;
A
#
# COMPACT_ATOMS: atom_id res chain seq x y z
N MET A 1 25.76 -34.92 -36.49
CA MET A 1 25.77 -36.24 -37.15
C MET A 1 24.90 -36.13 -38.38
N ALA A 2 25.50 -36.10 -39.56
CA ALA A 2 24.77 -35.95 -40.82
C ALA A 2 24.28 -37.33 -41.25
N TYR A 3 22.97 -37.53 -41.24
CA TYR A 3 22.34 -38.72 -41.80
C TYR A 3 22.42 -38.60 -43.31
N ASN A 4 23.34 -39.34 -43.90
CA ASN A 4 23.48 -39.44 -45.34
C ASN A 4 22.29 -40.26 -45.84
N ALA A 5 21.31 -39.59 -46.45
CA ALA A 5 20.16 -40.26 -47.06
C ALA A 5 20.69 -41.17 -48.15
N ALA A 6 20.59 -42.48 -47.94
CA ALA A 6 20.83 -43.46 -48.99
C ALA A 6 19.94 -43.05 -50.17
N THR A 7 20.56 -42.58 -51.25
CA THR A 7 19.94 -42.39 -52.56
C THR A 7 19.44 -43.76 -53.00
N GLY A 8 18.20 -44.07 -52.61
CA GLY A 8 17.47 -45.22 -53.12
C GLY A 8 17.45 -45.08 -54.62
N GLY A 9 18.17 -45.97 -55.30
CA GLY A 9 18.19 -46.04 -56.75
C GLY A 9 16.77 -46.19 -57.23
N GLY A 10 16.17 -45.07 -57.65
CA GLY A 10 14.93 -45.07 -58.39
C GLY A 10 15.22 -45.75 -59.70
N SER A 11 15.06 -47.07 -59.75
CA SER A 11 14.89 -47.77 -61.01
C SER A 11 13.59 -47.24 -61.59
N THR A 12 13.70 -46.17 -62.37
CA THR A 12 12.62 -45.61 -63.17
C THR A 12 12.04 -46.78 -63.94
N TRP A 13 10.85 -47.20 -63.56
CA TRP A 13 10.20 -48.34 -64.19
C TRP A 13 9.99 -47.98 -65.66
N THR A 14 10.72 -48.63 -66.54
CA THR A 14 10.59 -48.49 -68.00
C THR A 14 9.69 -49.60 -68.50
N PRO A 15 8.62 -49.29 -69.26
CA PRO A 15 7.78 -50.30 -69.86
C PRO A 15 8.60 -51.30 -70.67
N GLU A 16 8.36 -52.60 -70.46
CA GLU A 16 8.93 -53.67 -71.28
C GLU A 16 8.14 -53.77 -72.60
N ASP A 17 8.78 -54.17 -73.70
CA ASP A 17 8.08 -54.28 -75.00
C ASP A 17 7.04 -55.41 -74.95
N ASP A 18 5.78 -55.05 -75.15
CA ASP A 18 4.61 -55.92 -75.07
C ASP A 18 4.06 -56.32 -76.45
N LYS A 19 4.83 -56.06 -77.52
CA LYS A 19 4.42 -56.38 -78.89
C LYS A 19 4.65 -57.86 -79.22
N VAL A 20 3.60 -58.52 -79.70
CA VAL A 20 3.66 -59.90 -80.21
C VAL A 20 4.75 -60.06 -81.27
N ASP A 21 4.94 -59.06 -82.14
CA ASP A 21 5.92 -59.11 -83.24
C ASP A 21 7.37 -59.19 -82.73
N SER A 22 7.69 -58.39 -81.72
CA SER A 22 9.00 -58.40 -81.05
C SER A 22 9.24 -59.74 -80.37
N GLU A 23 8.18 -60.35 -79.86
CA GLU A 23 8.21 -61.56 -79.09
C GLU A 23 8.28 -62.81 -79.96
N VAL A 24 7.59 -62.82 -81.11
CA VAL A 24 7.79 -63.80 -82.19
C VAL A 24 9.24 -63.72 -82.67
N SER A 25 9.79 -62.52 -82.90
CA SER A 25 11.19 -62.36 -83.30
C SER A 25 12.16 -62.91 -82.24
N ARG A 26 11.88 -62.69 -80.96
CA ARG A 26 12.68 -63.23 -79.84
C ARG A 26 12.62 -64.76 -79.77
N ILE A 27 11.44 -65.35 -79.88
CA ILE A 27 11.21 -66.81 -79.81
C ILE A 27 11.76 -67.52 -81.06
N THR A 28 11.67 -66.89 -82.23
CA THR A 28 12.11 -67.45 -83.52
C THR A 28 13.53 -67.03 -83.92
N SER A 29 14.23 -66.30 -83.06
CA SER A 29 15.60 -65.85 -83.29
C SER A 29 16.52 -67.01 -83.69
N ALA A 30 17.43 -66.73 -84.64
CA ALA A 30 18.30 -67.73 -85.25
C ALA A 30 19.16 -68.42 -84.19
N GLY A 31 18.77 -69.64 -83.80
CA GLY A 31 19.44 -70.43 -82.76
C GLY A 31 18.57 -70.79 -81.55
N GLY A 32 17.32 -70.32 -81.47
CA GLY A 32 16.40 -70.68 -80.39
C GLY A 32 16.09 -72.19 -80.33
N PRO A 33 15.79 -72.76 -79.15
CA PRO A 33 15.49 -74.18 -78.99
C PRO A 33 14.36 -74.68 -79.92
N LEU A 34 13.32 -73.86 -80.12
CA LEU A 34 12.22 -74.12 -81.04
C LEU A 34 12.67 -74.20 -82.51
N MET A 35 13.55 -73.30 -82.93
CA MET A 35 14.14 -73.32 -84.27
C MET A 35 15.08 -74.52 -84.47
N GLN A 36 15.85 -74.89 -83.44
CA GLN A 36 16.71 -76.08 -83.48
C GLN A 36 15.88 -77.37 -83.56
N GLN A 37 14.80 -77.46 -82.79
CA GLN A 37 13.87 -78.57 -82.82
C GLN A 37 13.18 -78.68 -84.19
N ALA A 38 12.62 -77.60 -84.70
CA ALA A 38 11.96 -77.62 -86.01
C ALA A 38 12.92 -77.82 -87.18
N LYS A 39 14.17 -77.37 -87.07
CA LYS A 39 15.24 -77.69 -88.04
C LYS A 39 15.57 -79.18 -88.00
N THR A 40 15.62 -79.78 -86.82
CA THR A 40 15.85 -81.22 -86.64
C THR A 40 14.67 -82.04 -87.20
N ASP A 41 13.44 -81.65 -86.89
CA ASP A 41 12.22 -82.29 -87.39
C ASP A 41 12.08 -82.13 -88.92
N GLY A 42 12.44 -80.96 -89.44
CA GLY A 42 12.50 -80.68 -90.88
C GLY A 42 13.52 -81.53 -91.61
N LEU A 43 14.74 -81.64 -91.07
CA LEU A 43 15.80 -82.51 -91.59
C LEU A 43 15.39 -83.97 -91.54
N ALA A 44 14.83 -84.44 -90.42
CA ALA A 44 14.35 -85.82 -90.28
C ALA A 44 13.21 -86.12 -91.27
N GLY A 45 12.27 -85.19 -91.46
CA GLY A 45 11.19 -85.30 -92.44
C GLY A 45 11.67 -85.26 -93.90
N ALA A 46 12.67 -84.42 -94.20
CA ALA A 46 13.28 -84.31 -95.52
C ALA A 46 14.13 -85.54 -95.88
N GLN A 47 14.87 -86.09 -94.92
CA GLN A 47 15.63 -87.34 -95.05
C GLN A 47 14.71 -88.52 -95.37
N ARG A 48 13.58 -88.65 -94.66
CA ARG A 48 12.58 -89.70 -94.92
C ARG A 48 11.96 -89.61 -96.31
N ARG A 49 11.96 -88.42 -96.93
CA ARG A 49 11.38 -88.19 -98.26
C ARG A 49 12.44 -88.11 -99.37
N GLY A 50 13.72 -88.30 -99.05
CA GLY A 50 14.82 -88.21 -100.03
C GLY A 50 15.06 -86.80 -100.57
N LEU A 51 14.51 -85.78 -99.91
CA LEU A 51 14.50 -84.37 -100.35
C LEU A 51 15.41 -83.51 -99.46
N LEU A 52 16.59 -84.04 -99.14
CA LEU A 52 17.60 -83.42 -98.28
C LEU A 52 18.08 -82.03 -98.77
N ASN A 53 17.79 -81.66 -100.02
CA ASN A 53 18.25 -80.42 -100.65
C ASN A 53 17.10 -79.48 -101.07
N SER A 54 15.88 -79.68 -100.58
CA SER A 54 14.73 -78.87 -101.00
C SER A 54 14.48 -77.70 -100.05
N SER A 55 14.52 -76.49 -100.59
CA SER A 55 14.10 -75.24 -99.95
C SER A 55 12.69 -75.32 -99.31
N MET A 56 11.85 -76.25 -99.77
CA MET A 56 10.55 -76.59 -99.16
C MET A 56 10.65 -77.16 -97.73
N ALA A 57 11.68 -77.94 -97.39
CA ALA A 57 11.85 -78.50 -96.05
C ALA A 57 12.21 -77.41 -95.03
N VAL A 58 12.96 -76.39 -95.46
CA VAL A 58 13.28 -75.23 -94.63
C VAL A 58 12.06 -74.31 -94.49
N GLY A 59 11.31 -74.09 -95.58
CA GLY A 59 10.08 -73.28 -95.54
C GLY A 59 8.96 -73.89 -94.68
N SER A 60 8.78 -75.22 -94.71
CA SER A 60 7.77 -75.89 -93.88
C SER A 60 8.16 -75.91 -92.39
N SER A 61 9.45 -76.09 -92.07
CA SER A 61 9.96 -75.95 -90.69
C SER A 61 9.80 -74.52 -90.16
N GLN A 62 10.08 -73.50 -90.98
CA GLN A 62 9.85 -72.11 -90.59
C GLN A 62 8.37 -71.82 -90.33
N ALA A 63 7.46 -72.33 -91.18
CA ALA A 63 6.03 -72.19 -90.96
C ALA A 63 5.55 -72.92 -89.69
N ALA A 64 6.10 -74.09 -89.39
CA ALA A 64 5.79 -74.83 -88.16
C ALA A 64 6.28 -74.09 -86.91
N VAL A 65 7.47 -73.48 -86.96
CA VAL A 65 7.98 -72.65 -85.85
C VAL A 65 7.12 -71.42 -85.66
N LEU A 66 6.75 -70.72 -86.73
CA LEU A 66 5.89 -69.53 -86.63
C LEU A 66 4.51 -69.88 -86.06
N ASN A 67 3.90 -70.99 -86.50
CA ASN A 67 2.61 -71.45 -85.97
C ASN A 67 2.70 -71.86 -84.48
N ALA A 68 3.83 -72.39 -84.03
CA ALA A 68 4.06 -72.71 -82.61
C ALA A 68 4.46 -71.48 -81.78
N ALA A 69 5.17 -70.52 -82.38
CA ALA A 69 5.69 -69.33 -81.70
C ALA A 69 4.63 -68.24 -81.51
N LEU A 70 3.68 -68.09 -82.44
CA LEU A 70 2.60 -67.09 -82.34
C LEU A 70 1.77 -67.17 -81.04
N PRO A 71 1.24 -68.34 -80.62
CA PRO A 71 0.46 -68.42 -79.38
C PRO A 71 1.31 -68.15 -78.13
N MET A 72 2.57 -68.60 -78.12
CA MET A 72 3.51 -68.32 -77.03
C MET A 72 3.86 -66.82 -76.96
N ALA A 73 4.06 -66.19 -78.13
CA ALA A 73 4.34 -64.77 -78.22
C ALA A 73 3.15 -63.93 -77.76
N ALA A 74 1.93 -64.31 -78.14
CA ALA A 74 0.72 -63.65 -77.67
C ALA A 74 0.54 -63.78 -76.15
N GLN A 75 0.87 -64.94 -75.57
CA GLN A 75 0.82 -65.15 -74.13
C GLN A 75 1.87 -64.31 -73.38
N ASN A 76 3.12 -64.29 -73.88
CA ASN A 76 4.19 -63.50 -73.28
C ASN A 76 3.92 -62.00 -73.39
N ALA A 77 3.46 -61.52 -74.55
CA ALA A 77 3.03 -60.15 -74.77
C ALA A 77 1.93 -59.72 -73.78
N ALA A 78 0.91 -60.56 -73.56
CA ALA A 78 -0.15 -60.29 -72.60
C ALA A 78 0.38 -60.23 -71.14
N GLN A 79 1.32 -61.10 -70.77
CA GLN A 79 1.95 -61.06 -69.45
C GLN A 79 2.79 -59.79 -69.25
N THR A 80 3.54 -59.38 -70.28
CA THR A 80 4.32 -58.14 -70.27
C THR A 80 3.42 -56.92 -70.18
N ALA A 81 2.32 -56.87 -70.94
CA ALA A 81 1.33 -55.80 -70.86
C ALA A 81 0.71 -55.70 -69.45
N GLN A 82 0.36 -56.83 -68.83
CA GLN A 82 -0.16 -56.86 -67.46
C GLN A 82 0.86 -56.37 -66.43
N LYS A 83 2.11 -56.80 -66.57
CA LYS A 83 3.23 -56.31 -65.76
C LYS A 83 3.41 -54.80 -65.94
N ASN A 84 3.32 -54.31 -67.16
CA ASN A 84 3.41 -52.90 -67.48
C ASN A 84 2.32 -52.06 -66.81
N LEU A 85 1.08 -52.52 -66.90
CA LEU A 85 -0.05 -51.87 -66.24
C LEU A 85 0.15 -51.81 -64.72
N SER A 86 0.54 -52.93 -64.10
CA SER A 86 0.81 -52.98 -62.67
C SER A 86 1.91 -52.00 -62.25
N GLY A 87 3.01 -51.91 -63.00
CA GLY A 87 4.11 -50.99 -62.74
C GLY A 87 3.67 -49.52 -62.78
N GLN A 88 2.80 -49.16 -63.73
CA GLN A 88 2.21 -47.82 -63.80
C GLN A 88 1.31 -47.52 -62.61
N GLU A 89 0.43 -48.44 -62.21
CA GLU A 89 -0.45 -48.28 -61.06
C GLU A 89 0.35 -48.09 -59.75
N TYR A 90 1.40 -48.90 -59.55
CA TYR A 90 2.30 -48.74 -58.40
C TYR A 90 3.00 -47.38 -58.39
N GLY A 91 3.47 -46.91 -59.55
CA GLY A 91 4.10 -45.59 -59.68
C GLY A 91 3.15 -44.45 -59.35
N GLN A 92 1.92 -44.49 -59.87
CA GLN A 92 0.89 -43.48 -59.60
C GLN A 92 0.49 -43.47 -58.12
N ASN A 93 0.25 -44.66 -57.53
CA ASN A 93 -0.13 -44.77 -56.12
C ASN A 93 0.98 -44.30 -55.18
N ARG A 94 2.25 -44.59 -55.50
CA ARG A 94 3.40 -44.06 -54.75
C ARG A 94 3.46 -42.53 -54.84
N GLY A 95 3.31 -41.96 -56.03
CA GLY A 95 3.33 -40.50 -56.20
C GLY A 95 2.23 -39.79 -55.42
N LEU A 96 1.03 -40.36 -55.39
CA LEU A 96 -0.09 -39.85 -54.58
C LEU A 96 0.19 -39.96 -53.07
N GLN A 97 0.79 -41.07 -52.61
CA GLN A 97 1.16 -41.23 -51.19
C GLN A 97 2.24 -40.23 -50.77
N GLU A 98 3.24 -39.98 -51.62
CA GLU A 98 4.30 -38.99 -51.36
C GLU A 98 3.72 -37.57 -51.27
N GLN A 99 2.81 -37.21 -52.17
CA GLN A 99 2.11 -35.92 -52.12
C GLN A 99 1.28 -35.77 -50.85
N LYS A 100 0.52 -36.82 -50.48
CA LYS A 100 -0.28 -36.82 -49.24
C LYS A 100 0.61 -36.66 -48.00
N PHE A 101 1.72 -37.39 -47.94
CA PHE A 101 2.66 -37.29 -46.83
C PHE A 101 3.27 -35.88 -46.72
N GLY A 102 3.64 -35.28 -47.86
CA GLY A 102 4.14 -33.90 -47.90
C GLY A 102 3.10 -32.89 -47.40
N TYR A 103 1.84 -33.05 -47.80
CA TYR A 103 0.74 -32.20 -47.34
C TYR A 103 0.47 -32.36 -45.83
N ASP A 104 0.36 -33.60 -45.35
CA ASP A 104 0.11 -33.90 -43.94
C ASP A 104 1.24 -33.35 -43.04
N THR A 105 2.48 -33.47 -43.50
CA THR A 105 3.66 -32.92 -42.81
C THR A 105 3.59 -31.40 -42.75
N ALA A 106 3.32 -30.73 -43.88
CA ALA A 106 3.23 -29.27 -43.94
C ALA A 106 2.10 -28.72 -43.06
N LEU A 107 0.94 -29.39 -43.04
CA LEU A 107 -0.19 -29.02 -42.19
C LEU A 107 0.14 -29.17 -40.71
N SER A 108 0.80 -30.26 -40.34
CA SER A 108 1.26 -30.50 -38.97
C SER A 108 2.27 -29.42 -38.53
N ASP A 109 3.25 -29.12 -39.36
CA ASP A 109 4.24 -28.06 -39.14
C ASP A 109 3.58 -26.69 -38.93
N GLN A 110 2.57 -26.37 -39.75
CA GLN A 110 1.81 -25.14 -39.62
C GLN A 110 1.06 -25.08 -38.28
N GLY A 111 0.44 -26.20 -37.87
CA GLY A 111 -0.24 -26.32 -36.59
C GLY A 111 0.70 -26.09 -35.40
N TYR A 112 1.88 -26.70 -35.43
CA TYR A 112 2.89 -26.50 -34.38
C TYR A 112 3.37 -25.04 -34.30
N ARG A 113 3.63 -24.40 -35.45
CA ARG A 113 4.05 -22.99 -35.49
C ARG A 113 2.97 -22.06 -34.95
N GLN A 114 1.71 -22.26 -35.34
CA GLN A 114 0.60 -21.47 -34.81
C GLN A 114 0.44 -21.66 -33.30
N ASN A 115 0.49 -22.89 -32.82
CA ASN A 115 0.32 -23.16 -31.40
C ASN A 115 1.49 -22.58 -30.57
N SER A 116 2.71 -22.66 -31.08
CA SER A 116 3.87 -22.02 -30.43
C SER A 116 3.73 -20.50 -30.39
N ALA A 117 3.28 -19.88 -31.49
CA ALA A 117 3.08 -18.43 -31.55
C ALA A 117 1.98 -17.95 -30.59
N LEU A 118 0.89 -18.69 -30.47
CA LEU A 118 -0.18 -18.42 -29.50
C LEU A 118 0.33 -18.53 -28.07
N SER A 119 1.07 -19.60 -27.75
CA SER A 119 1.67 -19.78 -26.43
C SER A 119 2.63 -18.66 -26.07
N ASP A 120 3.51 -18.24 -27.00
CA ASP A 120 4.41 -17.10 -26.80
C ASP A 120 3.65 -15.80 -26.56
N GLN A 121 2.56 -15.58 -27.30
CA GLN A 121 1.70 -14.43 -27.14
C GLN A 121 1.02 -14.43 -25.76
N ASP A 122 0.55 -15.58 -25.28
CA ASP A 122 -0.05 -15.71 -23.95
C ASP A 122 0.95 -15.45 -22.83
N TYR A 123 2.17 -15.99 -22.95
CA TYR A 123 3.25 -15.71 -21.98
C TYR A 123 3.58 -14.22 -21.92
N ARG A 124 3.67 -13.54 -23.07
CA ARG A 124 3.95 -12.09 -23.13
C ARG A 124 2.82 -11.27 -22.51
N GLN A 125 1.57 -11.60 -22.81
CA GLN A 125 0.42 -10.92 -22.22
C GLN A 125 0.39 -11.11 -20.71
N ASN A 126 0.58 -12.33 -20.23
CA ASN A 126 0.56 -12.64 -18.80
C ASN A 126 1.71 -11.95 -18.06
N ALA A 127 2.93 -11.94 -18.63
CA ALA A 127 4.06 -11.21 -18.09
C ALA A 127 3.79 -9.70 -18.01
N SER A 128 3.19 -9.11 -19.04
CA SER A 128 2.81 -7.68 -19.05
C SER A 128 1.75 -7.36 -17.99
N LEU A 129 0.73 -8.20 -17.83
CA LEU A 129 -0.30 -8.02 -16.81
C LEU A 129 0.28 -8.13 -15.40
N SER A 130 1.20 -9.07 -15.19
CA SER A 130 1.90 -9.22 -13.92
C SER A 130 2.75 -7.99 -13.60
N ASP A 131 3.54 -7.47 -14.55
CA ASP A 131 4.34 -6.25 -14.37
C ASP A 131 3.46 -5.04 -14.06
N GLN A 132 2.33 -4.88 -14.76
CA GLN A 132 1.35 -3.84 -14.46
C GLN A 132 0.79 -3.95 -13.05
N GLY A 133 0.46 -5.18 -12.59
CA GLY A 133 0.00 -5.43 -11.23
C GLY A 133 1.03 -5.03 -10.18
N TYR A 134 2.30 -5.39 -10.36
CA TYR A 134 3.37 -4.98 -9.44
C TYR A 134 3.57 -3.47 -9.40
N ARG A 135 3.57 -2.79 -10.56
CA ARG A 135 3.68 -1.34 -10.62
C ARG A 135 2.53 -0.64 -9.93
N GLN A 136 1.29 -1.08 -10.19
CA GLN A 136 0.11 -0.50 -9.56
C GLN A 136 0.15 -0.67 -8.05
N ASN A 137 0.50 -1.87 -7.58
CA ASN A 137 0.59 -2.15 -6.15
C ASN A 137 1.70 -1.31 -5.47
N SER A 138 2.84 -1.11 -6.13
CA SER A 138 3.91 -0.26 -5.62
C SER A 138 3.45 1.20 -5.49
N VAL A 139 2.76 1.74 -6.49
CA VAL A 139 2.26 3.12 -6.46
C VAL A 139 1.21 3.30 -5.36
N LEU A 140 0.30 2.34 -5.20
CA LEU A 140 -0.70 2.36 -4.12
C LEU A 140 -0.03 2.32 -2.74
N SER A 141 0.95 1.43 -2.55
CA SER A 141 1.68 1.32 -1.28
C SER A 141 2.44 2.61 -0.94
N ASP A 142 3.07 3.25 -1.93
CA ASP A 142 3.75 4.53 -1.74
C ASP A 142 2.76 5.65 -1.39
N GLN A 143 1.60 5.66 -2.03
CA GLN A 143 0.54 6.63 -1.77
C GLN A 143 -0.02 6.46 -0.35
N ASP A 144 -0.27 5.23 0.09
CA ASP A 144 -0.74 4.91 1.44
C ASP A 144 0.29 5.33 2.49
N TYR A 145 1.58 5.04 2.25
CA TYR A 145 2.64 5.46 3.15
C TYR A 145 2.68 6.98 3.30
N ARG A 146 2.62 7.73 2.19
CA ARG A 146 2.62 9.21 2.21
C ARG A 146 1.40 9.76 2.94
N GLN A 147 0.21 9.20 2.71
CA GLN A 147 -1.00 9.62 3.42
C GLN A 147 -0.88 9.37 4.93
N ASN A 148 -0.41 8.19 5.32
CA ASN A 148 -0.28 7.82 6.73
C ASN A 148 0.78 8.69 7.45
N GLN A 149 1.88 9.03 6.77
CA GLN A 149 2.85 10.00 7.26
C GLN A 149 2.22 11.38 7.46
N GLY A 150 1.41 11.87 6.50
CA GLY A 150 0.69 13.13 6.62
C GLY A 150 -0.27 13.15 7.81
N LEU A 151 -1.04 12.08 8.00
CA LEU A 151 -1.94 11.91 9.15
C LEU A 151 -1.19 11.88 10.49
N THR A 152 -0.05 11.19 10.54
CA THR A 152 0.80 11.12 11.74
C THR A 152 1.33 12.51 12.12
N GLN A 153 1.80 13.28 11.13
CA GLN A 153 2.27 14.66 11.35
C GLN A 153 1.13 15.58 11.81
N LEU A 154 -0.04 15.49 11.17
CA LEU A 154 -1.24 16.23 11.60
C LEU A 154 -1.61 15.92 13.04
N LYS A 155 -1.65 14.64 13.41
CA LYS A 155 -1.94 14.21 14.78
C LYS A 155 -0.92 14.76 15.77
N GLY A 156 0.37 14.63 15.49
CA GLY A 156 1.43 15.18 16.34
C GLY A 156 1.35 16.70 16.51
N GLY A 157 0.97 17.41 15.45
CA GLY A 157 0.73 18.86 15.49
C GLY A 157 -0.44 19.25 16.40
N TRP A 158 -1.56 18.53 16.33
CA TRP A 158 -2.71 18.74 17.22
C TRP A 158 -2.37 18.43 18.69
N ASP A 159 -1.67 17.32 18.94
CA ASP A 159 -1.26 16.94 20.29
C ASP A 159 -0.34 18.02 20.91
N SER A 160 0.59 18.57 20.13
CA SER A 160 1.49 19.65 20.55
C SER A 160 0.72 20.95 20.88
N ARG A 161 -0.21 21.35 20.01
CA ARG A 161 -1.04 22.55 20.22
C ARG A 161 -1.90 22.44 21.48
N LEU A 162 -2.50 21.27 21.70
CA LEU A 162 -3.31 21.02 22.89
C LEU A 162 -2.47 21.09 24.17
N GLN A 163 -1.24 20.58 24.13
CA GLN A 163 -0.32 20.67 25.26
C GLN A 163 0.13 22.11 25.55
N GLU A 164 0.42 22.88 24.50
CA GLU A 164 0.75 24.29 24.61
C GLU A 164 -0.42 25.10 25.19
N GLU A 165 -1.63 24.89 24.70
CA GLU A 165 -2.84 25.55 25.21
C GLU A 165 -3.06 25.27 26.70
N LYS A 166 -2.90 24.01 27.13
CA LYS A 166 -2.97 23.63 28.54
C LYS A 166 -1.90 24.34 29.38
N SER A 167 -0.66 24.38 28.90
CA SER A 167 0.43 25.06 29.63
C SER A 167 0.17 26.55 29.79
N VAL A 168 -0.36 27.21 28.75
CA VAL A 168 -0.74 28.63 28.81
C VAL A 168 -1.88 28.84 29.80
N GLN A 169 -2.88 27.96 29.80
CA GLN A 169 -4.01 28.02 30.73
C GLN A 169 -3.55 27.87 32.18
N ASP A 170 -2.71 26.86 32.46
CA ASP A 170 -2.20 26.61 33.81
C ASP A 170 -1.38 27.79 34.34
N LYS A 171 -0.56 28.40 33.47
CA LYS A 171 0.17 29.61 33.82
C LYS A 171 -0.76 30.78 34.14
N ALA A 172 -1.78 31.00 33.30
CA ALA A 172 -2.75 32.08 33.52
C ALA A 172 -3.55 31.90 34.82
N LEU A 173 -3.89 30.66 35.18
CA LEU A 173 -4.53 30.34 36.46
C LEU A 173 -3.58 30.58 37.64
N SER A 174 -2.33 30.13 37.55
CA SER A 174 -1.32 30.35 38.58
C SER A 174 -1.04 31.84 38.82
N ASP A 175 -0.92 32.63 37.74
CA ASP A 175 -0.73 34.08 37.82
C ASP A 175 -1.94 34.75 38.50
N ARG A 176 -3.16 34.33 38.16
CA ARG A 176 -4.39 34.83 38.80
C ARG A 176 -4.41 34.51 40.30
N ASP A 177 -4.11 33.27 40.67
CA ASP A 177 -4.06 32.84 42.07
C ASP A 177 -3.01 33.63 42.86
N PHE A 178 -1.84 33.90 42.25
CA PHE A 178 -0.81 34.71 42.87
C PHE A 178 -1.27 36.15 43.12
N GLN A 179 -1.91 36.79 42.13
CA GLN A 179 -2.44 38.15 42.31
C GLN A 179 -3.54 38.19 43.38
N GLN A 180 -4.43 37.21 43.41
CA GLN A 180 -5.48 37.11 44.43
C GLN A 180 -4.87 36.95 45.83
N LYS A 181 -3.89 36.07 46.00
CA LYS A 181 -3.17 35.92 47.29
C LYS A 181 -2.50 37.22 47.71
N LYS A 182 -1.88 37.94 46.79
CA LYS A 182 -1.25 39.23 47.08
C LYS A 182 -2.27 40.29 47.53
N ALA A 183 -3.43 40.36 46.89
CA ALA A 183 -4.51 41.26 47.27
C ALA A 183 -5.04 40.94 48.68
N LEU A 184 -5.29 39.66 48.97
CA LEU A 184 -5.74 39.22 50.30
C LEU A 184 -4.71 39.54 51.39
N LEU A 185 -3.42 39.37 51.13
CA LEU A 185 -2.36 39.73 52.10
C LEU A 185 -2.32 41.24 52.35
N TYR A 186 -2.54 42.05 51.32
CA TYR A 186 -2.62 43.49 51.47
C TYR A 186 -3.82 43.87 52.35
N ASP A 187 -5.00 43.34 52.06
CA ASP A 187 -6.23 43.60 52.84
C ASP A 187 -6.09 43.14 54.30
N ASP A 188 -5.45 41.99 54.54
CA ASP A 188 -5.16 41.48 55.88
C ASP A 188 -4.22 42.41 56.66
N ASN A 189 -3.13 42.88 56.03
CA ASN A 189 -2.20 43.82 56.67
C ASN A 189 -2.89 45.16 57.00
N VAL A 190 -3.66 45.72 56.06
CA VAL A 190 -4.43 46.96 56.31
C VAL A 190 -5.42 46.77 57.46
N SER A 191 -6.09 45.61 57.52
CA SER A 191 -7.02 45.30 58.61
C SER A 191 -6.31 45.18 59.96
N LYS A 192 -5.14 44.54 60.00
CA LYS A 192 -4.30 44.44 61.21
C LYS A 192 -3.82 45.82 61.68
N GLU A 193 -3.36 46.67 60.77
CA GLU A 193 -2.97 48.05 61.09
C GLU A 193 -4.13 48.85 61.66
N LYS A 194 -5.32 48.73 61.07
CA LYS A 194 -6.53 49.38 61.57
C LYS A 194 -6.91 48.91 62.97
N ILE A 195 -6.89 47.60 63.23
CA ILE A 195 -7.16 47.05 64.57
C ILE A 195 -6.11 47.53 65.58
N ALA A 196 -4.82 47.53 65.21
CA ALA A 196 -3.76 48.03 66.07
C ALA A 196 -3.99 49.52 66.43
N SER A 197 -4.37 50.35 65.46
CA SER A 197 -4.69 51.76 65.70
C SER A 197 -5.90 51.93 66.63
N TRP A 198 -6.93 51.09 66.49
CA TRP A 198 -8.08 51.09 67.39
C TRP A 198 -7.70 50.69 68.81
N ASN A 199 -6.85 49.67 68.98
CA ASN A 199 -6.38 49.25 70.30
C ASN A 199 -5.57 50.36 70.99
N VAL A 200 -4.72 51.09 70.26
CA VAL A 200 -3.98 52.25 70.80
C VAL A 200 -4.95 53.35 71.23
N SER A 201 -5.92 53.70 70.38
CA SER A 201 -6.92 54.72 70.72
C SER A 201 -7.77 54.32 71.94
N GLN A 202 -8.14 53.05 72.09
CA GLN A 202 -8.86 52.57 73.28
C GLN A 202 -7.98 52.64 74.52
N TYR A 203 -6.71 52.23 74.43
CA TYR A 203 -5.77 52.35 75.52
C TYR A 203 -5.58 53.80 75.99
N GLU A 204 -5.48 54.73 75.04
CA GLU A 204 -5.41 56.17 75.32
C GLU A 204 -6.67 56.68 76.02
N LYS A 205 -7.86 56.24 75.57
CA LYS A 205 -9.14 56.57 76.23
C LYS A 205 -9.23 55.99 77.65
N ASP A 206 -8.80 54.76 77.88
CA ASP A 206 -8.79 54.15 79.21
C ASP A 206 -7.85 54.89 80.16
N ARG A 207 -6.67 55.31 79.68
CA ARG A 207 -5.74 56.14 80.46
C ARG A 207 -6.30 57.53 80.75
N ALA A 208 -6.90 58.18 79.76
CA ALA A 208 -7.54 59.47 79.95
C ALA A 208 -8.67 59.37 80.99
N THR A 209 -9.52 58.34 80.89
CA THR A 209 -10.60 58.07 81.85
C THR A 209 -10.06 57.81 83.25
N THR A 210 -8.99 57.02 83.39
CA THR A 210 -8.36 56.75 84.68
C THR A 210 -7.77 58.02 85.30
N ALA A 211 -7.10 58.85 84.51
CA ALA A 211 -6.56 60.13 84.95
C ALA A 211 -7.68 61.08 85.41
N LEU A 212 -8.76 61.18 84.65
CA LEU A 212 -9.95 61.98 85.01
C LEU A 212 -10.55 61.51 86.33
N THR A 213 -10.80 60.22 86.51
CA THR A 213 -11.38 59.68 87.76
C THR A 213 -10.50 59.97 88.98
N ALA A 214 -9.17 59.84 88.84
CA ALA A 214 -8.24 60.15 89.92
C ALA A 214 -8.29 61.66 90.29
N MET A 215 -8.35 62.53 89.28
CA MET A 215 -8.40 63.98 89.46
C MET A 215 -9.73 64.44 90.06
N GLU A 216 -10.86 63.84 89.64
CA GLU A 216 -12.17 64.07 90.26
C GLU A 216 -12.17 63.65 91.72
N GLY A 217 -11.54 62.51 92.06
CA GLY A 217 -11.37 62.08 93.44
C GLY A 217 -10.58 63.08 94.29
N LEU A 218 -9.50 63.64 93.77
CA LEU A 218 -8.73 64.68 94.47
C LEU A 218 -9.53 65.97 94.65
N TYR A 219 -10.21 66.44 93.59
CA TYR A 219 -11.09 67.61 93.67
C TYR A 219 -12.19 67.40 94.69
N ALA A 220 -12.87 66.25 94.70
CA ALA A 220 -13.94 65.96 95.64
C ALA A 220 -13.44 65.96 97.10
N ASN A 221 -12.27 65.38 97.36
CA ASN A 221 -11.65 65.39 98.68
C ASN A 221 -11.29 66.81 99.14
N GLU A 222 -10.63 67.61 98.31
CA GLU A 222 -10.26 69.00 98.62
C GLU A 222 -11.50 69.89 98.80
N PHE A 223 -12.50 69.72 97.93
CA PHE A 223 -13.78 70.41 98.04
C PHE A 223 -14.47 70.08 99.37
N GLN A 224 -14.55 68.80 99.75
CA GLN A 224 -15.15 68.41 101.03
C GLN A 224 -14.37 68.93 102.24
N ASN A 225 -13.04 68.89 102.20
CA ASN A 225 -12.17 69.42 103.26
C ASN A 225 -12.41 70.92 103.49
N ILE A 226 -12.55 71.71 102.41
CA ILE A 226 -12.75 73.15 102.51
C ILE A 226 -14.21 73.51 102.82
N ALA A 227 -15.17 72.85 102.17
CA ALA A 227 -16.60 73.09 102.40
C ALA A 227 -17.01 72.74 103.84
N GLY A 228 -16.50 71.63 104.38
CA GLY A 228 -16.78 71.13 105.72
C GLY A 228 -16.01 71.82 106.86
N ASN A 229 -15.00 72.63 106.56
CA ASN A 229 -14.21 73.32 107.58
C ASN A 229 -14.96 74.52 108.17
N VAL A 230 -15.57 74.32 109.34
CA VAL A 230 -16.34 75.33 110.08
C VAL A 230 -15.49 76.49 110.64
N ASN A 231 -14.16 76.37 110.67
CA ASN A 231 -13.26 77.38 111.22
C ASN A 231 -12.82 78.43 110.19
N LEU A 232 -13.18 78.27 108.91
CA LEU A 232 -12.91 79.24 107.84
C LEU A 232 -14.10 80.21 107.66
N PRO A 233 -13.86 81.55 107.64
CA PRO A 233 -14.88 82.54 107.30
C PRO A 233 -15.52 82.25 105.94
N ALA A 234 -16.82 82.51 105.81
CA ALA A 234 -17.60 82.13 104.62
C ALA A 234 -17.03 82.69 103.30
N GLU A 235 -16.53 83.93 103.33
CA GLU A 235 -15.95 84.61 102.18
C GLU A 235 -14.61 83.99 101.73
N ALA A 236 -13.73 83.67 102.70
CA ALA A 236 -12.47 82.99 102.43
C ALA A 236 -12.71 81.56 101.88
N ARG A 237 -13.69 80.85 102.45
CA ARG A 237 -14.11 79.52 101.96
C ARG A 237 -14.57 79.60 100.51
N ASN A 238 -15.40 80.57 100.15
CA ASN A 238 -15.88 80.74 98.77
C ASN A 238 -14.74 81.03 97.79
N THR A 239 -13.74 81.82 98.20
CA THR A 239 -12.54 82.10 97.39
C THR A 239 -11.72 80.84 97.13
N TYR A 240 -11.48 80.02 98.16
CA TYR A 240 -10.76 78.75 97.99
C TYR A 240 -11.53 77.73 97.12
N LEU A 241 -12.85 77.69 97.25
CA LEU A 241 -13.70 76.86 96.38
C LEU A 241 -13.64 77.31 94.91
N GLN A 242 -13.64 78.62 94.65
CA GLN A 242 -13.45 79.16 93.30
C GLN A 242 -12.05 78.85 92.74
N HIS A 243 -11.01 78.92 93.57
CA HIS A 243 -9.65 78.59 93.16
C HIS A 243 -9.52 77.11 92.76
N ILE A 244 -10.09 76.19 93.55
CA ILE A 244 -10.05 74.76 93.26
C ILE A 244 -10.93 74.39 92.06
N ALA A 245 -12.04 75.09 91.84
CA ALA A 245 -12.80 74.97 90.60
C ALA A 245 -11.96 75.39 89.37
N THR A 246 -11.23 76.49 89.46
CA THR A 246 -10.33 76.95 88.38
C THR A 246 -9.19 75.95 88.12
N LEU A 247 -8.61 75.37 89.18
CA LEU A 247 -7.58 74.33 89.05
C LEU A 247 -8.13 73.08 88.38
N ARG A 248 -9.32 72.61 88.77
CA ARG A 248 -10.00 71.49 88.11
C ARG A 248 -10.12 71.74 86.61
N ASP A 249 -10.63 72.91 86.22
CA ASP A 249 -10.85 73.26 84.82
C ASP A 249 -9.55 73.33 84.02
N SER A 250 -8.47 73.91 84.58
CA SER A 250 -7.14 73.91 83.97
C SER A 250 -6.60 72.49 83.79
N THR A 251 -6.82 71.62 84.77
CA THR A 251 -6.29 70.27 84.73
C THR A 251 -7.08 69.37 83.77
N LEU A 252 -8.40 69.58 83.62
CA LEU A 252 -9.22 68.97 82.59
C LEU A 252 -8.73 69.38 81.19
N SER A 253 -8.45 70.66 80.98
CA SER A 253 -7.90 71.17 79.71
C SER A 253 -6.54 70.54 79.37
N MET A 254 -5.69 70.29 80.37
CA MET A 254 -4.43 69.57 80.17
C MET A 254 -4.65 68.12 79.73
N VAL A 255 -5.65 67.42 80.29
CA VAL A 255 -6.01 66.06 79.85
C VAL A 255 -6.56 66.07 78.43
N GLU A 256 -7.37 67.06 78.05
CA GLU A 256 -7.85 67.24 76.67
C GLU A 256 -6.68 67.44 75.69
N GLN A 257 -5.70 68.26 76.05
CA GLN A 257 -4.51 68.51 75.22
C GLN A 257 -3.58 67.31 75.13
N MET A 258 -3.34 66.59 76.23
CA MET A 258 -2.43 65.43 76.25
C MET A 258 -2.98 64.24 75.48
N TYR A 259 -4.30 64.03 75.49
CA TYR A 259 -4.93 62.86 74.88
C TYR A 259 -5.75 63.19 73.61
N GLY A 260 -5.78 64.44 73.18
CA GLY A 260 -6.48 64.87 71.96
C GLY A 260 -7.99 64.60 71.99
N ILE A 261 -8.60 64.58 73.18
CA ILE A 261 -10.03 64.33 73.40
C ILE A 261 -10.76 65.64 73.71
N ASN A 262 -12.02 65.75 73.30
CA ASN A 262 -12.90 66.87 73.63
C ASN A 262 -13.87 66.43 74.74
N LEU A 263 -13.75 66.99 75.94
CA LEU A 263 -14.61 66.67 77.08
C LEU A 263 -15.65 67.78 77.22
N THR A 264 -16.89 67.52 76.80
CA THR A 264 -17.99 68.47 77.03
C THR A 264 -18.46 68.38 78.50
N TRP A 265 -18.02 69.30 79.36
CA TRP A 265 -18.51 69.43 80.74
C TRP A 265 -19.13 70.81 81.00
N ALA A 266 -20.18 70.85 81.81
CA ALA A 266 -20.84 72.09 82.23
C ALA A 266 -20.04 72.74 83.37
N SER A 267 -19.54 73.97 83.18
CA SER A 267 -18.92 74.74 84.26
C SER A 267 -19.92 74.97 85.40
N PRO A 268 -19.51 74.80 86.68
CA PRO A 268 -20.34 75.20 87.80
C PRO A 268 -20.59 76.71 87.69
N ALA A 269 -21.87 77.07 87.61
CA ALA A 269 -22.29 78.47 87.51
C ALA A 269 -21.63 79.29 88.62
N THR A 270 -20.97 80.38 88.23
CA THR A 270 -20.48 81.40 89.16
C THR A 270 -21.61 81.81 90.09
N PRO A 271 -21.48 81.69 91.42
CA PRO A 271 -22.52 82.13 92.34
C PRO A 271 -22.65 83.65 92.18
N ASN A 272 -23.85 84.08 91.80
CA ASN A 272 -24.21 85.48 91.63
C ASN A 272 -24.16 86.16 93.02
N VAL A 273 -23.18 87.04 93.21
CA VAL A 273 -23.04 87.82 94.45
C VAL A 273 -23.92 89.06 94.28
N ALA A 274 -25.07 89.07 94.95
CA ALA A 274 -25.93 90.24 95.13
C ALA A 274 -25.95 90.62 96.61
#